data_AF-A0A317DSI8-F1
#
_entry.id   AF-A0A317DSI8-F1
#
_cell.length_a   1.000
_cell.length_b   1.000
_cell.length_c   1.000
_cell.angle_alpha   90.00
_cell.angle_beta   90.00
_cell.angle_gamma   90.00
#
_symmetry.space_group_name_H-M   'P 1'
#
loop_
_entity.id
_entity.type
_entity.pdbx_description
1 polymer ?
#
loop_
_entity_poly.entity_id
_entity_poly.type
_entity_poly.pdbx_seq_one_letter_code
_entity_poly.pdbx_strand_id
1 'polypeptide(L)'
;MIPEEDRPAGWLRDYAGIEADIRQMREFADRLQAEVERNYAPHLSYIADDMKSPIPNPADAFIELVQFLQAHHETQQATAEVVWGMAPATGRLAQAAATIADDYADSDAFSSARVTDVERALAGPSATAARPC
;
A
#
# COMPACT_ATOMS: atom_id res chain seq x y z
N MET A 1 9.60 25.64 -0.58
CA MET A 1 10.14 24.67 0.40
C MET A 1 8.93 23.95 0.97
N ILE A 2 8.79 22.65 0.76
CA ILE A 2 7.67 21.88 1.34
C ILE A 2 7.94 21.79 2.85
N PRO A 3 6.98 22.19 3.73
CA PRO A 3 7.09 22.01 5.18
C PRO A 3 7.53 20.58 5.52
N GLU A 4 8.30 20.37 6.60
CA GLU A 4 8.75 19.02 6.98
C GLU A 4 7.59 18.03 7.14
N GLU A 5 6.42 18.53 7.53
CA GLU A 5 5.15 17.82 7.70
C GLU A 5 4.55 17.31 6.38
N ASP A 6 4.82 18.00 5.26
CA ASP A 6 4.29 17.70 3.93
C ASP A 6 5.27 16.86 3.08
N ARG A 7 6.41 16.46 3.65
CA ARG A 7 7.38 15.62 2.93
C ARG A 7 6.92 14.16 2.92
N PRO A 8 7.13 13.42 1.81
CA PRO A 8 6.90 11.99 1.80
C PRO A 8 7.73 11.34 2.90
N ALA A 9 7.09 10.46 3.67
CA ALA A 9 7.64 9.88 4.87
C ALA A 9 9.04 9.29 4.60
N GLY A 10 10.02 9.66 5.43
CA GLY A 10 11.43 9.35 5.18
C GLY A 10 11.71 7.86 4.97
N TRP A 11 10.91 7.01 5.61
CA TRP A 11 11.00 5.56 5.47
C TRP A 11 10.71 5.03 4.07
N LEU A 12 9.92 5.75 3.26
CA LEU A 12 9.58 5.35 1.89
C LEU A 12 10.79 5.46 0.95
N ARG A 13 11.77 6.31 1.28
CA ARG A 13 12.95 6.58 0.43
C ARG A 13 13.96 5.43 0.43
N ASP A 14 13.93 4.60 1.47
CA ASP A 14 14.88 3.51 1.67
C ASP A 14 14.43 2.19 0.99
N TYR A 15 13.20 2.14 0.46
CA TYR A 15 12.56 0.96 -0.13
C TYR A 15 12.89 0.72 -1.62
N ALA A 16 14.11 1.02 -2.06
CA ALA A 16 14.50 0.94 -3.48
C ALA A 16 14.65 -0.51 -4.03
N GLY A 17 14.46 -1.55 -3.20
CA GLY A 17 14.58 -2.95 -3.62
C GLY A 17 13.83 -3.92 -2.71
N ILE A 18 12.51 -4.00 -2.85
CA ILE A 18 11.64 -4.98 -2.15
C ILE A 18 11.76 -6.38 -2.78
N GLU A 19 12.48 -6.52 -3.89
CA GLU A 19 12.36 -7.65 -4.83
C GLU A 19 12.79 -9.02 -4.27
N ALA A 20 13.38 -9.11 -3.06
CA ALA A 20 13.72 -10.41 -2.45
C ALA A 20 13.65 -10.47 -0.91
N ASP A 21 13.14 -9.45 -0.20
CA ASP A 21 13.01 -9.52 1.27
C ASP A 21 11.54 -9.42 1.70
N ILE A 22 10.94 -10.59 1.90
CA ILE A 22 9.56 -10.77 2.34
C ILE A 22 9.27 -10.02 3.66
N ARG A 23 10.28 -9.91 4.54
CA ARG A 23 10.16 -9.16 5.80
C ARG A 23 10.03 -7.66 5.54
N GLN A 24 10.77 -7.15 4.55
CA GLN A 24 10.65 -5.77 4.10
C GLN A 24 9.29 -5.51 3.44
N MET A 25 8.74 -6.46 2.67
CA MET A 25 7.40 -6.28 2.08
C MET A 25 6.29 -6.22 3.14
N ARG A 26 6.38 -7.03 4.19
CA ARG A 26 5.45 -6.96 5.33
C ARG A 26 5.61 -5.66 6.11
N GLU A 27 6.85 -5.28 6.43
CA GLU A 27 7.14 -4.03 7.13
C GLU A 27 6.70 -2.79 6.31
N PHE A 28 6.84 -2.85 4.99
CA PHE A 28 6.32 -1.83 4.08
C PHE A 28 4.80 -1.72 4.18
N ALA A 29 4.09 -2.84 4.13
CA ALA A 29 2.62 -2.86 4.24
C ALA A 29 2.15 -2.28 5.59
N ASP A 30 2.77 -2.70 6.69
CA ASP A 30 2.42 -2.22 8.04
C ASP A 30 2.70 -0.72 8.19
N ARG A 31 3.85 -0.24 7.69
CA ARG A 31 4.20 1.19 7.73
C ARG A 31 3.26 2.03 6.85
N LEU A 32 2.90 1.51 5.68
CA LEU A 32 1.98 2.18 4.76
C LEU A 32 0.57 2.31 5.37
N GLN A 33 0.08 1.24 5.99
CA GLN A 33 -1.19 1.24 6.72
C GLN A 33 -1.14 2.24 7.89
N ALA A 34 -0.08 2.22 8.69
CA ALA A 34 0.09 3.12 9.83
C ALA A 34 0.16 4.60 9.41
N GLU A 35 0.81 4.90 8.28
CA GLU A 35 0.88 6.25 7.72
C GLU A 35 -0.53 6.76 7.36
N VAL A 36 -1.33 5.91 6.71
CA VAL A 36 -2.71 6.27 6.35
C VAL A 36 -3.57 6.48 7.59
N GLU A 37 -3.49 5.59 8.58
CA GLU A 37 -4.33 5.65 9.77
C GLU A 37 -3.95 6.81 10.72
N ARG A 38 -2.66 7.11 10.86
CA ARG A 38 -2.16 8.07 11.85
C ARG A 38 -1.98 9.48 11.30
N ASN A 39 -1.63 9.60 10.02
CA ASN A 39 -1.33 10.89 9.41
C ASN A 39 -2.40 11.27 8.39
N TYR A 40 -2.73 10.42 7.42
CA TYR A 40 -3.64 10.81 6.34
C TYR A 40 -5.12 10.92 6.76
N ALA A 41 -5.66 9.89 7.40
CA ALA A 41 -7.07 9.79 7.75
C ALA A 41 -7.56 10.86 8.74
N PRO A 42 -6.78 11.27 9.76
CA PRO A 42 -7.20 12.34 10.66
C PRO A 42 -7.32 13.72 9.97
N HIS A 43 -6.48 13.99 8.97
CA HIS A 43 -6.47 15.26 8.24
C HIS A 43 -7.52 15.33 7.11
N LEU A 44 -8.11 14.19 6.75
CA LEU A 44 -9.10 14.06 5.68
C LEU A 44 -10.39 14.87 5.93
N SER A 45 -10.79 15.00 7.21
CA SER A 45 -11.98 15.77 7.61
C SER A 45 -11.87 17.26 7.27
N TYR A 46 -10.72 17.88 7.56
CA TYR A 46 -10.46 19.28 7.25
C TYR A 46 -10.47 19.55 5.75
N ILE A 47 -9.83 18.68 4.97
CA ILE A 47 -9.78 18.81 3.51
C ILE A 47 -11.19 18.68 2.91
N ALA A 48 -12.01 17.78 3.46
CA ALA A 48 -13.36 17.57 2.98
C ALA A 48 -14.30 18.75 3.28
N ASP A 49 -14.11 19.44 4.40
CA ASP A 49 -14.92 20.61 4.75
C ASP A 49 -14.61 21.80 3.82
N ASP A 50 -13.32 22.05 3.54
CA ASP A 50 -12.90 23.08 2.57
C ASP A 50 -13.40 22.74 1.16
N MET A 51 -13.31 21.47 0.76
CA MET A 51 -13.78 21.01 -0.55
C MET A 51 -15.29 20.88 -0.67
N LYS A 52 -16.08 21.12 0.37
CA LYS A 52 -17.55 21.18 0.31
C LYS A 52 -18.10 22.59 0.49
N SER A 53 -17.23 23.60 0.55
CA SER A 53 -17.66 24.98 0.74
C SER A 53 -18.64 25.37 -0.38
N PRO A 54 -19.85 25.87 -0.03
CA PRO A 54 -20.90 26.13 -0.99
C PRO A 54 -20.50 27.25 -1.95
N ILE A 55 -20.57 26.98 -3.24
CA ILE A 55 -20.36 27.98 -4.28
C ILE A 55 -21.63 28.83 -4.39
N PRO A 56 -21.54 30.17 -4.33
CA PRO A 56 -22.69 31.03 -4.49
C PRO A 56 -23.30 30.89 -5.89
N ASN A 57 -24.64 30.95 -5.97
CA ASN A 57 -25.35 30.90 -7.24
C ASN A 57 -24.96 32.11 -8.11
N PRO A 58 -24.38 31.93 -9.31
CA PRO A 58 -24.07 33.05 -10.18
C PRO A 58 -25.35 33.79 -10.58
N ALA A 59 -25.23 35.10 -10.79
CA ALA A 59 -26.27 35.82 -11.51
C ALA A 59 -26.22 35.40 -13.00
N ASP A 60 -27.34 34.97 -13.57
CA ASP A 60 -27.50 34.47 -14.95
C ASP A 60 -27.09 35.48 -16.04
N ALA A 61 -26.76 36.71 -15.66
CA ALA A 61 -26.36 37.81 -16.54
C ALA A 61 -24.97 37.62 -17.18
N PHE A 62 -24.13 36.72 -16.67
CA PHE A 62 -22.76 36.50 -17.16
C PHE A 62 -22.50 35.02 -17.43
N ILE A 63 -22.64 34.60 -18.69
CA ILE A 63 -22.51 33.18 -19.08
C ILE A 63 -21.11 32.63 -18.80
N GLU A 64 -20.08 33.45 -18.92
CA GLU A 64 -18.69 33.07 -18.62
C GLU A 64 -18.50 32.78 -17.12
N LEU A 65 -19.18 33.53 -16.24
CA LEU A 65 -19.17 33.29 -14.81
C LEU A 65 -19.90 31.98 -14.46
N VAL A 66 -21.03 31.72 -15.11
CA VAL A 66 -21.77 30.45 -14.96
C VAL A 66 -20.90 29.26 -15.36
N GLN A 67 -20.25 29.33 -16.53
CA GLN A 67 -19.36 28.28 -17.02
C GLN A 67 -18.14 28.08 -16.12
N PHE A 68 -17.55 29.17 -15.62
CA PHE A 68 -16.44 29.10 -14.68
C PHE A 68 -16.84 28.41 -13.37
N LEU A 69 -17.96 28.80 -12.76
CA LEU A 69 -18.43 28.19 -11.52
C LEU A 69 -18.82 26.72 -11.69
N GLN A 70 -19.35 26.34 -12.86
CA GLN A 70 -19.62 24.95 -13.20
C GLN A 70 -18.31 24.13 -13.26
N ALA A 71 -17.32 24.59 -14.03
CA ALA A 71 -16.03 23.91 -14.14
C ALA A 71 -15.28 23.86 -12.80
N HIS A 72 -15.42 24.90 -11.99
CA HIS A 72 -14.89 24.94 -10.63
C HIS A 72 -15.54 23.86 -9.75
N HIS A 73 -16.87 23.74 -9.79
CA HIS A 73 -17.59 22.73 -9.03
C HIS A 73 -17.22 21.30 -9.45
N GLU A 74 -17.12 21.04 -10.75
CA GLU A 74 -16.70 19.74 -11.27
C GLU A 74 -15.28 19.37 -10.81
N THR A 75 -14.36 20.34 -10.82
CA THR A 75 -12.98 20.14 -10.35
C THR A 75 -12.93 19.92 -8.83
N GLN A 76 -13.74 20.66 -8.07
CA GLN A 76 -13.89 20.50 -6.62
C GLN A 76 -14.38 19.08 -6.28
N GLN A 77 -15.40 18.59 -6.98
CA GLN A 77 -15.91 17.24 -6.81
C GLN A 77 -14.87 16.17 -7.17
N ALA A 78 -14.24 16.28 -8.34
CA ALA A 78 -13.23 15.31 -8.78
C ALA A 78 -12.05 15.24 -7.79
N THR A 79 -11.63 16.39 -7.26
CA THR A 79 -10.56 16.44 -6.25
C THR A 79 -11.00 15.77 -4.94
N ALA A 80 -12.24 16.01 -4.50
CA ALA A 80 -12.81 15.35 -3.33
C ALA A 80 -12.84 13.83 -3.48
N GLU A 81 -13.27 13.32 -4.62
CA GLU A 81 -13.30 11.88 -4.89
C GLU A 81 -11.91 11.24 -4.82
N VAL A 82 -10.88 11.91 -5.35
CA VAL A 82 -9.49 11.43 -5.27
C VAL A 82 -8.98 11.40 -3.84
N VAL A 83 -9.20 12.46 -3.07
CA VAL A 83 -8.74 12.56 -1.67
C VAL A 83 -9.43 11.51 -0.79
N TRP A 84 -10.75 11.35 -0.92
CA TRP A 84 -11.49 10.32 -0.20
C TRP A 84 -11.13 8.89 -0.67
N GLY A 85 -10.75 8.73 -1.93
CA GLY A 85 -10.37 7.44 -2.52
C GLY A 85 -8.96 6.96 -2.13
N MET A 86 -8.07 7.85 -1.70
CA MET A 86 -6.67 7.53 -1.41
C MET A 86 -6.52 6.56 -0.23
N ALA A 87 -7.17 6.82 0.90
CA ALA A 87 -7.09 5.96 2.09
C ALA A 87 -7.49 4.49 1.80
N PRO A 88 -8.66 4.19 1.20
CA PRO A 88 -9.03 2.81 0.89
C PRO A 88 -8.18 2.21 -0.24
N ALA A 89 -7.67 2.99 -1.19
CA ALA A 89 -6.76 2.49 -2.21
C ALA A 89 -5.43 2.03 -1.61
N THR A 90 -4.86 2.82 -0.70
CA THR A 90 -3.63 2.50 0.00
C THR A 90 -3.81 1.30 0.94
N GLY A 91 -4.96 1.20 1.64
CA GLY A 91 -5.27 0.03 2.45
C GLY A 91 -5.34 -1.27 1.63
N ARG A 92 -5.92 -1.23 0.42
CA ARG A 92 -5.90 -2.39 -0.49
C ARG A 92 -4.49 -2.77 -0.94
N LEU A 93 -3.61 -1.78 -1.16
CA LEU A 93 -2.22 -2.02 -1.54
C LEU A 93 -1.42 -2.65 -0.38
N ALA A 94 -1.60 -2.15 0.84
CA ALA A 94 -1.01 -2.74 2.03
C ALA A 94 -1.50 -4.18 2.24
N GLN A 95 -2.80 -4.43 2.10
CA GLN A 95 -3.38 -5.77 2.20
C GLN A 95 -2.80 -6.73 1.14
N ALA A 96 -2.69 -6.28 -0.12
CA ALA A 96 -2.10 -7.09 -1.18
C ALA A 96 -0.63 -7.42 -0.90
N ALA A 97 0.16 -6.45 -0.42
CA ALA A 97 1.56 -6.67 -0.04
C ALA A 97 1.68 -7.66 1.13
N ALA A 98 0.77 -7.60 2.12
CA ALA A 98 0.72 -8.55 3.22
C ALA A 98 0.38 -9.97 2.73
N THR A 99 -0.62 -10.12 1.86
CA THR A 99 -0.96 -11.42 1.26
C THR A 99 0.20 -12.04 0.48
N ILE A 100 0.88 -11.24 -0.36
CA ILE A 100 2.06 -11.74 -1.09
C ILE A 100 3.17 -12.17 -0.11
N ALA A 101 3.39 -11.41 0.97
CA ALA A 101 4.38 -11.75 1.96
C ALA A 101 4.07 -13.08 2.68
N ASP A 102 2.80 -13.31 3.03
CA ASP A 102 2.36 -14.55 3.68
C ASP A 102 2.49 -15.76 2.72
N ASP A 103 2.06 -15.63 1.45
CA ASP A 103 2.16 -16.70 0.45
C ASP A 103 3.61 -17.15 0.19
N TYR A 104 4.55 -16.19 0.18
CA TYR A 104 5.97 -16.47 0.03
C TYR A 104 6.57 -17.12 1.28
N ALA A 105 6.20 -16.66 2.48
CA ALA A 105 6.68 -17.26 3.73
C ALA A 105 6.27 -18.74 3.86
N ASP A 106 5.03 -19.07 3.48
CA ASP A 106 4.54 -20.45 3.45
C ASP A 106 5.30 -21.32 2.44
N SER A 107 5.60 -20.77 1.26
CA SER A 107 6.38 -21.44 0.21
C SER A 107 7.83 -21.74 0.64
N ASP A 108 8.48 -20.81 1.33
CA ASP A 108 9.82 -20.98 1.88
C ASP A 108 9.84 -22.01 3.01
N ALA A 109 8.87 -21.96 3.92
CA ALA A 109 8.72 -22.93 4.99
C ALA A 109 8.53 -24.35 4.44
N PHE A 110 7.67 -24.52 3.43
CA PHE A 110 7.48 -25.80 2.75
C PHE A 110 8.77 -26.30 2.08
N SER A 111 9.49 -25.42 1.39
CA SER A 111 10.76 -25.75 0.74
C SER A 111 11.82 -26.16 1.76
N SER A 112 11.94 -25.46 2.89
CA SER A 112 12.87 -25.81 3.97
C SER A 112 12.57 -27.17 4.59
N ALA A 113 11.30 -27.53 4.75
CA ALA A 113 10.90 -28.83 5.28
C ALA A 113 11.31 -29.95 4.31
N ARG A 114 11.11 -29.74 3.01
CA ARG A 114 11.52 -30.68 1.96
C ARG A 114 13.03 -30.87 1.90
N VAL A 115 13.80 -29.79 1.98
CA VAL A 115 15.27 -29.86 2.03
C VAL A 115 15.72 -30.62 3.27
N THR A 116 15.15 -30.33 4.44
CA THR A 116 15.46 -31.04 5.69
C THR A 116 15.18 -32.54 5.58
N ASP A 117 14.07 -32.93 4.94
CA ASP A 117 13.73 -34.33 4.71
C ASP A 117 14.71 -35.02 3.74
N VAL A 118 15.13 -34.33 2.68
CA VAL A 118 16.15 -34.82 1.73
C VAL A 118 17.52 -34.96 2.41
N GLU A 119 17.94 -33.97 3.19
CA GLU A 119 19.18 -34.01 3.97
C GLU A 119 19.17 -35.16 4.98
N ARG A 120 18.04 -35.38 5.67
CA ARG A 120 17.87 -36.52 6.59
C ARG A 120 17.96 -37.85 5.84
N ALA A 121 17.36 -37.95 4.66
CA ALA A 121 17.43 -39.16 3.83
C ALA A 121 18.85 -39.44 3.30
N LEU A 122 19.62 -38.39 2.97
CA LEU A 122 21.02 -38.48 2.54
C LEU A 122 21.99 -38.77 3.69
N ALA A 123 21.70 -38.27 4.91
CA ALA A 123 22.52 -38.47 6.11
C ALA A 123 22.28 -39.83 6.80
N GLY A 124 21.18 -40.51 6.49
CA GLY A 124 20.99 -41.91 6.88
C GLY A 124 22.05 -42.79 6.20
N PRO A 125 22.59 -43.83 6.87
CA PRO A 125 23.54 -44.73 6.22
C PRO A 125 22.84 -45.34 5.02
N SER A 126 23.34 -45.05 3.81
CA SER A 126 23.02 -45.77 2.58
C SER A 126 23.01 -47.25 2.91
N ALA A 127 21.80 -47.79 3.04
CA ALA A 127 21.58 -49.16 3.45
C ALA A 127 22.44 -50.01 2.53
N THR A 128 23.44 -50.59 3.15
CA THR A 128 24.43 -51.47 2.57
C THR A 128 23.65 -52.68 2.07
N ALA A 129 23.13 -52.62 0.85
CA ALA A 129 22.72 -53.79 0.10
C ALA A 129 24.01 -54.50 -0.35
N ALA A 130 24.72 -55.07 0.63
CA ALA A 130 25.67 -56.14 0.39
C ALA A 130 24.86 -57.29 -0.22
N ARG A 131 24.98 -57.42 -1.54
CA ARG A 131 24.39 -58.50 -2.33
C ARG A 131 25.09 -59.80 -1.90
N PRO A 132 24.41 -60.81 -1.34
CA PRO A 132 25.02 -62.12 -1.12
C PRO A 132 25.25 -62.79 -2.48
N CYS A 133 26.40 -63.46 -2.59
CA CYS A 133 26.85 -64.23 -3.74
C CYS A 133 25.92 -65.39 -4.09
#